data_AF-A0A7C3ANH5-F1
#
_entry.id   AF-A0A7C3ANH5-F1
#
_cell.length_a   1.000
_cell.length_b   1.000
_cell.length_c   1.000
_cell.angle_alpha   90.00
_cell.angle_beta   90.00
_cell.angle_gamma   90.00
#
_symmetry.space_group_name_H-M   'P 1'
#
loop_
_entity.id
_entity.type
_entity.pdbx_description
1 polymer ?
#
loop_
_entity_poly.entity_id
_entity_poly.type
_entity_poly.pdbx_seq_one_letter_code
_entity_poly.pdbx_strand_id
1 'polypeptide(L)'
;MLEQNYRGHYMKPTTEKWLKCVNYDIETARAMQQSKRYLYAVFCCQQAVEKALKALIAEQSEEMPPRIHNLRRLARSLDLALDESQDALFEAFAK
;
A
#
# COMPACT_ATOMS: atom_id res chain seq x y z
N MET A 1 -10.03 2.75 -39.34
CA MET A 1 -11.02 2.82 -38.24
C MET A 1 -10.24 2.68 -36.94
N LEU A 2 -9.91 3.81 -36.36
CA LEU A 2 -9.43 3.91 -34.97
C LEU A 2 -10.65 3.91 -34.05
N GLU A 3 -10.41 3.74 -32.75
CA GLU A 3 -11.36 3.75 -31.63
C GLU A 3 -11.98 2.40 -31.26
N GLN A 4 -11.25 1.61 -30.46
CA GLN A 4 -11.89 0.95 -29.32
C GLN A 4 -10.97 0.99 -28.09
N ASN A 5 -11.48 1.69 -27.06
CA ASN A 5 -11.21 1.51 -25.64
C ASN A 5 -10.09 2.32 -24.98
N TYR A 6 -10.24 3.65 -24.97
CA TYR A 6 -9.97 4.41 -23.74
C TYR A 6 -10.99 3.98 -22.68
N ARG A 7 -10.73 2.88 -21.96
CA ARG A 7 -11.44 2.60 -20.70
C ARG A 7 -10.88 3.56 -19.66
N GLY A 8 -11.62 4.62 -19.34
CA GLY A 8 -11.40 5.35 -18.09
C GLY A 8 -11.50 4.34 -16.95
N HIS A 9 -10.38 4.02 -16.31
CA HIS A 9 -10.37 3.07 -15.21
C HIS A 9 -11.03 3.74 -14.01
N TYR A 10 -12.28 3.40 -13.74
CA TYR A 10 -12.99 3.89 -12.57
C TYR A 10 -12.53 3.06 -11.36
N MET A 11 -11.80 3.71 -10.46
CA MET A 11 -11.26 3.09 -9.25
C MET A 11 -12.39 2.71 -8.30
N LYS A 12 -12.30 1.53 -7.66
CA LYS A 12 -13.35 1.08 -6.75
C LYS A 12 -13.45 2.01 -5.53
N PRO A 13 -14.65 2.27 -4.98
CA PRO A 13 -14.80 3.09 -3.77
C PRO A 13 -14.04 2.56 -2.55
N THR A 14 -13.83 1.25 -2.47
CA THR A 14 -13.00 0.60 -1.43
C THR A 14 -11.53 0.95 -1.58
N THR A 15 -11.01 0.91 -2.81
CA THR A 15 -9.64 1.33 -3.16
C THR A 15 -9.42 2.79 -2.81
N GLU A 16 -10.36 3.68 -3.16
CA GLU A 16 -10.27 5.10 -2.79
C GLU A 16 -10.19 5.31 -1.28
N LYS A 17 -10.96 4.55 -0.49
CA LYS A 17 -10.90 4.62 0.99
C LYS A 17 -9.52 4.23 1.51
N TRP A 18 -8.92 3.16 0.98
CA TRP A 18 -7.57 2.76 1.35
C TRP A 18 -6.54 3.82 0.97
N LEU A 19 -6.61 4.39 -0.24
CA LEU A 19 -5.70 5.44 -0.68
C LEU A 19 -5.82 6.72 0.15
N LYS A 20 -7.02 7.07 0.64
CA LYS A 20 -7.19 8.16 1.62
C LYS A 20 -6.41 7.88 2.92
N CYS A 21 -6.44 6.63 3.41
CA CYS A 21 -5.65 6.24 4.58
C CYS A 21 -4.14 6.26 4.29
N VAL A 22 -3.70 5.82 3.10
CA VAL A 22 -2.30 5.90 2.66
C VAL A 22 -1.81 7.36 2.71
N ASN A 23 -2.59 8.28 2.12
CA ASN A 23 -2.24 9.70 2.12
C ASN A 23 -2.17 10.26 3.55
N TYR A 24 -3.11 9.89 4.42
CA TYR A 24 -3.10 10.29 5.82
C TYR A 24 -1.82 9.83 6.54
N ASP A 25 -1.40 8.57 6.35
CA ASP A 25 -0.18 8.04 6.95
C ASP A 25 1.07 8.75 6.42
N ILE A 26 1.13 9.05 5.12
CA ILE A 26 2.26 9.78 4.51
C ILE A 26 2.38 11.20 5.08
N GLU A 27 1.26 11.93 5.17
CA GLU A 27 1.27 13.27 5.76
C GLU A 27 1.65 13.23 7.24
N THR A 28 1.19 12.21 7.97
CA THR A 28 1.61 11.98 9.36
C THR A 28 3.11 11.68 9.44
N ALA A 29 3.66 10.85 8.54
CA ALA A 29 5.10 10.55 8.49
C ALA A 29 5.93 11.82 8.26
N ARG A 30 5.48 12.71 7.36
CA ARG A 30 6.12 14.02 7.14
C ARG A 30 6.12 14.88 8.40
N ALA A 31 4.99 14.97 9.11
CA ALA A 31 4.90 15.71 10.37
C ALA A 31 5.80 15.11 11.47
N MET A 32 5.88 13.78 11.56
CA MET A 32 6.78 13.10 12.50
C MET A 32 8.26 13.34 12.15
N GLN A 33 8.62 13.34 10.87
CA GLN A 33 9.96 13.64 10.41
C GLN A 33 10.37 15.08 10.72
N GLN A 34 9.50 16.06 10.46
CA GLN A 34 9.73 17.48 10.77
C GLN A 34 9.91 17.73 12.27
N SER A 35 9.14 17.00 13.11
CA SER A 35 9.28 17.05 14.56
C SER A 35 10.43 16.19 15.13
N LYS A 36 11.29 15.62 14.26
CA LYS A 36 12.41 14.74 14.60
C LYS A 36 12.01 13.46 15.34
N ARG A 37 10.76 13.03 15.21
CA ARG A 37 10.21 11.78 15.74
C ARG A 37 10.38 10.64 14.75
N TYR A 38 11.63 10.30 14.43
CA TYR A 38 11.96 9.40 13.32
C TYR A 38 11.36 7.98 13.44
N LEU A 39 11.27 7.43 14.66
CA LEU A 39 10.65 6.13 14.88
C LEU A 39 9.18 6.12 14.42
N TYR A 40 8.44 7.18 14.74
CA TYR A 40 7.05 7.32 14.31
C TYR A 40 6.93 7.60 12.82
N ALA A 41 7.89 8.33 12.23
CA ALA A 41 7.93 8.54 10.79
C ALA A 41 8.07 7.20 10.04
N VAL A 42 9.00 6.34 10.46
CA VAL A 42 9.18 5.00 9.87
C VAL A 42 7.95 4.13 10.06
N PHE A 43 7.34 4.14 11.25
CA PHE A 43 6.10 3.41 11.52
C PHE A 43 4.96 3.85 10.58
N CYS A 44 4.77 5.16 10.37
CA CYS A 44 3.77 5.67 9.44
C CYS A 44 4.07 5.27 7.99
N CYS A 45 5.34 5.28 7.56
CA CYS A 45 5.72 4.77 6.24
C CYS A 45 5.37 3.29 6.06
N GLN A 46 5.65 2.44 7.07
CA GLN A 46 5.27 1.02 7.04
C GLN A 46 3.75 0.87 6.90
N GLN A 47 2.98 1.63 7.68
CA GLN A 47 1.52 1.64 7.59
C GLN A 47 1.03 2.05 6.20
N ALA A 48 1.61 3.10 5.61
CA ALA A 48 1.26 3.55 4.26
C ALA A 48 1.47 2.45 3.22
N VAL A 49 2.60 1.72 3.28
CA VAL A 49 2.89 0.60 2.37
C VAL A 49 1.90 -0.54 2.56
N GLU A 50 1.59 -0.94 3.81
CA GLU A 50 0.60 -1.98 4.10
C GLU A 50 -0.78 -1.63 3.51
N LYS A 51 -1.22 -0.38 3.72
CA LYS A 51 -2.51 0.12 3.22
C LYS A 51 -2.53 0.24 1.71
N ALA A 52 -1.41 0.57 1.06
CA ALA A 52 -1.29 0.61 -0.39
C ALA A 52 -1.39 -0.79 -1.01
N LEU A 53 -0.73 -1.79 -0.44
CA LEU A 53 -0.89 -3.19 -0.86
C LEU A 53 -2.35 -3.65 -0.71
N LYS A 54 -3.00 -3.29 0.39
CA LYS A 54 -4.43 -3.58 0.61
C LYS A 54 -5.34 -2.85 -0.38
N ALA A 55 -5.00 -1.63 -0.79
CA ALA A 55 -5.70 -0.90 -1.86
C ALA A 55 -5.60 -1.66 -3.19
N LEU A 56 -4.40 -2.13 -3.55
CA LEU A 56 -4.19 -2.93 -4.76
C LEU A 56 -4.99 -4.24 -4.73
N ILE A 57 -5.02 -4.94 -3.60
CA ILE A 57 -5.82 -6.17 -3.44
C ILE A 57 -7.31 -5.84 -3.63
N ALA A 58 -7.80 -4.76 -3.01
CA ALA A 58 -9.20 -4.34 -3.14
C ALA A 58 -9.55 -3.90 -4.58
N GLU A 59 -8.58 -3.37 -5.33
CA GLU A 59 -8.78 -3.00 -6.73
C GLU A 59 -8.81 -4.23 -7.64
N GLN A 60 -7.89 -5.17 -7.46
CA GLN A 60 -7.77 -6.36 -8.29
C GLN A 60 -8.83 -7.43 -7.97
N SER A 61 -9.27 -7.53 -6.71
CA SER A 61 -10.27 -8.51 -6.25
C SER A 61 -11.61 -7.86 -5.91
N GLU A 62 -12.69 -8.64 -5.88
CA GLU A 62 -13.97 -8.22 -5.28
C GLU A 62 -13.99 -8.47 -3.75
N GLU A 63 -12.88 -8.93 -3.18
CA GLU A 63 -12.79 -9.37 -1.80
C GLU A 63 -12.25 -8.28 -0.87
N MET A 64 -12.69 -8.35 0.39
CA MET A 64 -12.11 -7.52 1.44
C MET A 64 -10.64 -7.91 1.64
N PRO A 65 -9.69 -6.94 1.66
CA PRO A 65 -8.29 -7.28 1.82
C PRO A 65 -8.08 -8.08 3.11
N PRO A 66 -7.25 -9.13 3.05
CA PRO A 66 -7.11 -10.07 4.14
C PRO A 66 -6.59 -9.36 5.40
N ARG A 67 -6.97 -9.85 6.58
CA ARG A 67 -6.45 -9.38 7.89
C ARG A 67 -5.02 -9.87 8.13
N ILE A 68 -4.15 -9.61 7.17
CA ILE A 68 -2.73 -9.89 7.19
C ILE A 68 -2.01 -8.54 7.32
N HIS A 69 -1.04 -8.48 8.22
CA HIS A 69 -0.18 -7.30 8.44
C HIS A 69 1.24 -7.50 7.91
N ASN A 70 1.54 -8.72 7.44
CA ASN A 70 2.83 -9.07 6.88
C ASN A 70 2.95 -8.57 5.43
N LEU A 71 3.82 -7.59 5.20
CA LEU A 71 4.02 -6.94 3.89
C LEU A 71 4.41 -7.93 2.80
N ARG A 72 5.32 -8.87 3.11
CA ARG A 72 5.80 -9.89 2.18
C ARG A 72 4.66 -10.81 1.72
N ARG A 73 3.79 -11.23 2.63
CA ARG A 73 2.60 -12.03 2.30
C ARG A 73 1.60 -11.26 1.44
N LEU A 74 1.36 -9.98 1.73
CA LEU A 74 0.48 -9.13 0.93
C LEU A 74 1.03 -8.92 -0.49
N ALA A 75 2.34 -8.68 -0.62
CA ALA A 75 2.99 -8.51 -1.92
C ALA A 75 2.95 -9.80 -2.76
N ARG A 76 3.18 -10.96 -2.12
CA ARG A 76 3.05 -12.26 -2.78
C ARG A 76 1.63 -12.56 -3.24
N SER A 77 0.59 -12.16 -2.49
CA SER A 77 -0.80 -12.34 -2.94
C SER A 77 -1.18 -11.48 -4.14
N LEU A 78 -0.35 -10.48 -4.47
CA LEU A 78 -0.51 -9.60 -5.63
C LEU A 78 0.42 -10.00 -6.79
N ASP A 79 1.14 -11.13 -6.66
CA ASP A 79 2.18 -11.57 -7.60
C ASP A 79 3.22 -10.48 -7.91
N LEU A 80 3.52 -9.61 -6.93
CA LEU A 80 4.55 -8.58 -7.10
C LEU A 80 5.94 -9.19 -7.06
N ALA A 81 6.73 -8.95 -8.11
CA ALA A 81 8.15 -9.25 -8.12
C ALA A 81 8.90 -8.26 -7.23
N LEU A 82 9.38 -8.73 -6.08
CA LEU A 82 10.24 -7.96 -5.19
C LEU A 82 11.70 -8.23 -5.56
N ASP A 83 12.51 -7.18 -5.66
CA ASP A 83 13.96 -7.34 -5.66
C ASP A 83 14.47 -7.74 -4.26
N GLU A 84 15.74 -8.13 -4.17
CA GLU A 84 16.36 -8.57 -2.91
C GLU A 84 16.27 -7.52 -1.81
N SER A 85 16.42 -6.24 -2.15
CA SER A 85 16.36 -5.14 -1.19
C SER A 85 14.95 -4.93 -0.64
N GLN A 86 13.94 -5.03 -1.50
CA GLN A 86 12.53 -4.90 -1.15
C GLN A 86 12.06 -6.10 -0.31
N ASP A 87 12.49 -7.31 -0.68
CA ASP A 87 12.16 -8.52 0.06
C ASP A 87 12.77 -8.50 1.47
N ALA A 88 14.05 -8.10 1.58
CA ALA A 88 14.72 -7.91 2.88
C ALA A 88 14.06 -6.81 3.72
N LEU A 89 13.65 -5.70 3.10
CA LEU A 89 12.93 -4.63 3.78
C LEU A 89 11.59 -5.11 4.34
N PHE A 90 10.82 -5.86 3.55
CA PHE A 90 9.53 -6.38 3.96
C PHE A 90 9.65 -7.44 5.05
N GLU A 91 10.74 -8.21 5.04
CA GLU A 91 11.08 -9.14 6.11
C GLU A 91 11.44 -8.41 7.42
N ALA A 92 12.22 -7.34 7.35
CA ALA A 92 12.61 -6.56 8.53
C ALA A 92 11.40 -5.93 9.26
N PHE A 93 10.30 -5.66 8.54
CA PHE A 93 9.07 -5.10 9.09
C PHE A 93 7.93 -6.11 9.25
N ALA A 94 8.20 -7.40 9.02
CA ALA A 94 7.23 -8.46 9.22
C ALA A 94 6.90 -8.60 10.71
N LYS A 95 5.65 -8.34 11.07
CA LYS A 95 5.05 -8.79 12.34
C LYS A 95 4.35 -10.13 12.14
#